data_AF-A0A7K9J3I8-F1
#
_entry.id   AF-A0A7K9J3I8-F1
#
_cell.length_a   1.000
_cell.length_b   1.000
_cell.length_c   1.000
_cell.angle_alpha   90.00
_cell.angle_beta   90.00
_cell.angle_gamma   90.00
#
_symmetry.space_group_name_H-M   'P 1'
#
loop_
_entity.id
_entity.type
_entity.pdbx_description
1 polymer ?
#
loop_
_entity_poly.entity_id
_entity_poly.type
_entity_poly.pdbx_seq_one_letter_code
_entity_poly.pdbx_strand_id
1 'polypeptide(L)'
;VVPLDMAPDSFDDQYRGCGRAMTAALPALNRSELRRSGHFAEGWALAAAEWRVRTSPGSPLRPAQAMALLAYTAPVPLHRTFNEAVRAAGRSRREYRDNFHFKVLHFLLTDALATLRGAQGPRCHRVFRGVRGVRFEARPGDTVRFGHFASASLRNESSWSFGTDAVFQVDTCQGAAIRDFSFFPHEDEVLIPPF
;
A
#
# COMPACT_ATOMS: atom_id res chain seq x y z
N VAL A 1 12.93 7.02 19.49
CA VAL A 1 11.46 7.19 19.63
C VAL A 1 11.03 8.16 18.54
N VAL A 2 9.91 7.91 17.86
CA VAL A 2 9.38 8.74 16.77
C VAL A 2 8.01 9.29 17.19
N PRO A 3 7.80 10.61 17.26
CA PRO A 3 6.49 11.17 17.54
C PRO A 3 5.54 10.88 16.37
N LEU A 4 4.31 10.48 16.67
CA LEU A 4 3.27 10.34 15.65
C LEU A 4 2.65 11.70 15.36
N ASP A 5 2.37 11.95 14.09
CA ASP A 5 1.74 13.17 13.59
C ASP A 5 0.80 12.85 12.43
N MET A 6 0.35 13.89 11.71
CA MET A 6 -0.52 13.76 10.53
C MET A 6 0.25 13.42 9.24
N ALA A 7 1.54 13.11 9.30
CA ALA A 7 2.42 12.85 8.18
C ALA A 7 2.31 13.92 7.06
N PRO A 8 2.71 15.17 7.32
CA PRO A 8 2.53 16.28 6.38
C PRO A 8 3.38 16.15 5.10
N ASP A 9 4.47 15.41 5.16
CA ASP A 9 5.37 15.16 4.02
C ASP A 9 4.91 13.98 3.13
N SER A 10 3.85 13.27 3.53
CA SER A 10 3.35 12.10 2.80
C SER A 10 2.67 12.47 1.50
N PHE A 11 2.92 11.70 0.44
CA PHE A 11 2.06 11.71 -0.75
C PHE A 11 0.83 10.83 -0.48
N ASP A 12 -0.33 11.45 -0.33
CA ASP A 12 -1.56 10.85 0.20
C ASP A 12 -2.75 10.96 -0.77
N ASP A 13 -2.47 11.05 -2.07
CA ASP A 13 -3.47 11.32 -3.09
C ASP A 13 -4.54 10.22 -3.19
N GLN A 14 -5.80 10.64 -3.15
CA GLN A 14 -6.99 9.78 -3.30
C GLN A 14 -7.47 9.70 -4.75
N TYR A 15 -6.87 10.48 -5.65
CA TYR A 15 -7.17 10.57 -7.08
C TYR A 15 -8.62 10.94 -7.41
N ARG A 16 -9.27 11.70 -6.53
CA ARG A 16 -10.66 12.15 -6.70
C ARG A 16 -10.78 13.05 -7.92
N GLY A 17 -11.61 12.65 -8.88
CA GLY A 17 -11.84 13.40 -10.12
C GLY A 17 -10.77 13.25 -11.20
N CYS A 18 -9.61 12.64 -10.91
CA CYS A 18 -8.51 12.49 -11.87
C CYS A 18 -8.17 11.04 -12.24
N GLY A 19 -8.86 10.04 -11.70
CA GLY A 19 -8.59 8.61 -11.96
C GLY A 19 -8.59 8.21 -13.45
N ARG A 20 -9.46 8.82 -14.29
CA ARG A 20 -9.44 8.60 -15.74
C ARG A 20 -8.16 9.14 -16.40
N ALA A 21 -7.73 10.33 -15.99
CA ALA A 21 -6.49 10.94 -16.48
C ALA A 21 -5.26 10.12 -16.04
N MET A 22 -5.24 9.66 -14.79
CA MET A 22 -4.18 8.77 -14.30
C MET A 22 -4.15 7.44 -15.07
N THR A 23 -5.31 6.84 -15.36
CA THR A 23 -5.41 5.64 -16.18
C THR A 23 -4.83 5.88 -17.59
N ALA A 24 -5.12 7.01 -18.21
CA ALA A 24 -4.58 7.38 -19.51
C ALA A 24 -3.06 7.62 -19.49
N ALA A 25 -2.50 8.06 -18.35
CA ALA A 25 -1.06 8.28 -18.18
C ALA A 25 -0.26 6.97 -17.92
N LEU A 26 -0.93 5.89 -17.48
CA LEU A 26 -0.28 4.63 -17.13
C LEU A 26 0.70 4.10 -18.18
N PRO A 27 0.40 4.07 -19.50
CA PRO A 27 1.34 3.56 -20.49
C PRO A 27 2.66 4.33 -20.53
N ALA A 28 2.62 5.65 -20.37
CA ALA A 28 3.82 6.48 -20.33
C ALA A 28 4.60 6.27 -19.02
N LEU A 29 3.89 6.25 -17.88
CA LEU A 29 4.51 6.05 -16.57
C LEU A 29 5.12 4.64 -16.42
N ASN A 30 4.46 3.60 -16.92
CA ASN A 30 5.00 2.24 -16.95
C ASN A 30 6.33 2.20 -17.70
N ARG A 31 6.42 2.90 -18.83
CA ARG A 31 7.66 2.97 -19.62
C ARG A 31 8.80 3.67 -18.90
N SER A 32 8.52 4.61 -18.00
CA SER A 32 9.53 5.36 -17.24
C SER A 32 9.87 4.75 -15.88
N GLU A 33 8.90 4.12 -15.20
CA GLU A 33 9.06 3.62 -13.82
C GLU A 33 9.38 2.13 -13.78
N LEU A 34 8.66 1.28 -14.53
CA LEU A 34 8.88 -0.18 -14.55
C LEU A 34 10.10 -0.61 -15.36
N ARG A 35 10.58 0.23 -16.29
CA ARG A 35 11.82 -0.05 -17.03
C ARG A 35 13.09 0.27 -16.25
N ARG A 36 12.97 0.94 -15.11
CA ARG A 36 14.10 1.14 -14.20
C ARG A 36 14.41 -0.20 -13.53
N SER A 37 15.66 -0.64 -13.58
CA SER A 37 16.10 -1.78 -12.78
C SER A 37 15.91 -1.48 -11.29
N GLY A 38 15.51 -2.49 -10.52
CA GLY A 38 15.33 -2.39 -9.07
C GLY A 38 14.09 -3.14 -8.58
N HIS A 39 13.79 -2.98 -7.29
CA HIS A 39 12.73 -3.75 -6.63
C HIS A 39 11.34 -3.55 -7.22
N PHE A 40 11.07 -2.40 -7.87
CA PHE A 40 9.78 -2.20 -8.53
C PHE A 40 9.63 -3.11 -9.76
N ALA A 41 10.61 -3.11 -10.66
CA ALA A 41 10.59 -3.96 -11.85
C ALA A 41 10.59 -5.45 -11.47
N GLU A 42 11.39 -5.83 -10.47
CA GLU A 42 11.46 -7.20 -9.95
C GLU A 42 10.13 -7.65 -9.34
N GLY A 43 9.57 -6.86 -8.41
CA GLY A 43 8.28 -7.13 -7.78
C GLY A 43 7.14 -7.18 -8.79
N TRP A 44 7.15 -6.31 -9.79
CA TRP A 44 6.16 -6.33 -10.87
C TRP A 44 6.28 -7.58 -11.77
N ALA A 45 7.50 -8.03 -12.07
CA ALA A 45 7.71 -9.25 -12.85
C ALA A 45 7.20 -10.48 -12.10
N LEU A 46 7.48 -10.59 -10.80
CA LEU A 46 6.95 -11.64 -9.94
C LEU A 46 5.41 -11.59 -9.88
N ALA A 47 4.84 -10.41 -9.67
CA ALA A 47 3.39 -10.22 -9.66
C ALA A 47 2.72 -10.62 -10.98
N ALA A 48 3.34 -10.29 -12.11
CA ALA A 48 2.83 -10.68 -13.43
C ALA A 48 2.92 -12.19 -13.67
N ALA A 49 3.95 -12.86 -13.16
CA ALA A 49 4.05 -14.32 -13.21
C ALA A 49 2.99 -14.98 -12.33
N GLU A 50 2.83 -14.51 -11.09
CA GLU A 50 1.86 -15.03 -10.14
C GLU A 50 0.42 -14.84 -10.64
N TRP A 51 0.09 -13.66 -11.17
CA TRP A 51 -1.25 -13.37 -11.70
C TRP A 51 -1.65 -14.28 -12.86
N ARG A 52 -0.70 -14.70 -13.71
CA ARG A 52 -0.99 -15.65 -14.80
C ARG A 52 -1.40 -17.03 -14.29
N VAL A 53 -0.86 -17.45 -13.14
CA VAL A 53 -1.17 -18.73 -12.50
C VAL A 53 -2.46 -18.63 -11.69
N ARG A 54 -2.61 -17.55 -10.92
CA ARG A 54 -3.71 -17.31 -9.97
C ARG A 54 -4.88 -16.51 -10.54
N THR A 55 -4.99 -16.40 -11.87
CA THR A 55 -6.07 -15.64 -12.49
C THR A 55 -7.41 -16.05 -11.89
N SER A 56 -8.14 -15.10 -11.28
CA SER A 56 -9.37 -15.38 -10.55
C SER A 56 -10.59 -14.95 -11.38
N PRO A 57 -11.36 -15.89 -11.96
CA PRO A 57 -12.61 -15.58 -12.63
C PRO A 57 -13.58 -14.92 -11.65
N GLY A 58 -14.14 -13.77 -12.02
CA GLY A 58 -15.06 -13.03 -11.16
C GLY A 58 -14.38 -12.09 -10.15
N SER A 59 -13.06 -11.90 -10.20
CA SER A 59 -12.39 -10.87 -9.42
C SER A 59 -12.96 -9.47 -9.76
N PRO A 60 -13.26 -8.63 -8.75
CA PRO A 60 -13.69 -7.26 -8.99
C PRO A 60 -12.53 -6.38 -9.48
N LEU A 61 -11.27 -6.85 -9.35
CA LEU A 61 -10.08 -6.10 -9.74
C LEU A 61 -9.75 -6.29 -11.22
N ARG A 62 -9.38 -5.19 -11.86
CA ARG A 62 -8.69 -5.19 -13.15
C ARG A 62 -7.31 -5.84 -12.99
N PRO A 63 -6.75 -6.48 -14.03
CA PRO A 63 -5.44 -7.12 -13.95
C PRO A 63 -4.32 -6.23 -13.38
N ALA A 64 -4.27 -4.95 -13.78
CA ALA A 64 -3.26 -4.01 -13.28
C ALA A 64 -3.39 -3.72 -11.78
N GLN A 65 -4.61 -3.68 -11.24
CA GLN A 65 -4.86 -3.50 -9.81
C GLN A 65 -4.42 -4.73 -9.02
N ALA A 66 -4.79 -5.93 -9.50
CA ALA A 66 -4.39 -7.18 -8.87
C ALA A 66 -2.86 -7.36 -8.87
N MET A 67 -2.20 -7.06 -10.00
CA MET A 67 -0.74 -7.07 -10.08
C MET A 67 -0.08 -6.05 -9.15
N ALA A 68 -0.68 -4.87 -8.93
CA ALA A 68 -0.12 -3.89 -7.99
C ALA A 68 -0.15 -4.40 -6.54
N LEU A 69 -1.25 -5.05 -6.11
CA LEU A 69 -1.34 -5.69 -4.79
C LEU A 69 -0.33 -6.83 -4.63
N LEU A 70 -0.23 -7.71 -5.65
CA LEU A 70 0.76 -8.78 -5.66
C LEU A 70 2.19 -8.22 -5.63
N ALA A 71 2.48 -7.15 -6.38
CA ALA A 71 3.80 -6.53 -6.40
C ALA A 71 4.15 -5.95 -5.02
N TYR A 72 3.22 -5.27 -4.37
CA TYR A 72 3.42 -4.71 -3.03
C TYR A 72 3.76 -5.81 -2.00
N THR A 73 3.12 -6.97 -2.08
CA THR A 73 3.35 -8.11 -1.17
C THR A 73 4.44 -9.06 -1.62
N ALA A 74 5.08 -8.81 -2.77
CA ALA A 74 6.10 -9.70 -3.33
C ALA A 74 7.28 -9.91 -2.36
N PRO A 75 7.97 -11.06 -2.43
CA PRO A 75 9.12 -11.40 -1.56
C PRO A 75 10.39 -10.62 -1.94
N VAL A 76 10.25 -9.33 -2.23
CA VAL A 76 11.30 -8.35 -2.54
C VAL A 76 11.05 -7.09 -1.71
N PRO A 77 12.06 -6.27 -1.39
CA PRO A 77 11.89 -5.11 -0.53
C PRO A 77 11.20 -3.90 -1.23
N LEU A 78 10.23 -4.17 -2.11
CA LEU A 78 9.45 -3.16 -2.80
C LEU A 78 8.58 -2.37 -1.82
N HIS A 79 7.78 -3.02 -0.97
CA HIS A 79 6.94 -2.29 0.00
C HIS A 79 7.75 -1.34 0.89
N ARG A 80 8.98 -1.72 1.26
CA ARG A 80 9.86 -0.90 2.11
C ARG A 80 10.28 0.37 1.37
N THR A 81 10.89 0.21 0.20
CA THR A 81 11.37 1.34 -0.62
C THR A 81 10.24 2.23 -1.12
N PHE A 82 9.11 1.62 -1.49
CA PHE A 82 7.89 2.33 -1.85
C PHE A 82 7.35 3.16 -0.68
N ASN A 83 7.13 2.55 0.48
CA ASN A 83 6.57 3.27 1.63
C ASN A 83 7.53 4.36 2.15
N GLU A 84 8.83 4.20 2.04
CA GLU A 84 9.80 5.27 2.32
C GLU A 84 9.62 6.45 1.36
N ALA A 85 9.52 6.19 0.05
CA ALA A 85 9.29 7.24 -0.93
C ALA A 85 7.93 7.95 -0.74
N VAL A 86 6.87 7.20 -0.39
CA VAL A 86 5.55 7.78 -0.11
C VAL A 86 5.59 8.77 1.05
N ARG A 87 6.31 8.46 2.14
CA ARG A 87 6.44 9.36 3.31
C ARG A 87 7.09 10.71 3.01
N ALA A 88 7.85 10.82 1.91
CA ALA A 88 8.60 12.04 1.58
C ALA A 88 8.04 12.78 0.35
N ALA A 89 7.34 12.09 -0.54
CA ALA A 89 6.95 12.63 -1.85
C ALA A 89 5.95 13.80 -1.79
N GLY A 90 5.21 13.96 -0.69
CA GLY A 90 4.29 15.07 -0.46
C GLY A 90 4.97 16.38 -0.05
N ARG A 91 6.24 16.33 0.37
CA ARG A 91 6.99 17.51 0.86
C ARG A 91 7.02 18.67 -0.15
N SER A 92 7.09 18.37 -1.45
CA SER A 92 6.97 19.40 -2.49
C SER A 92 6.61 18.83 -3.86
N ARG A 93 6.12 19.68 -4.76
CA ARG A 93 5.88 19.31 -6.17
C ARG A 93 7.15 18.81 -6.86
N ARG A 94 8.31 19.39 -6.50
CA ARG A 94 9.61 18.99 -7.05
C ARG A 94 9.98 17.58 -6.59
N GLU A 95 9.80 17.29 -5.31
CA GLU A 95 10.05 15.97 -4.72
C GLU A 95 9.20 14.90 -5.41
N TYR A 96 7.90 15.13 -5.52
CA TYR A 96 6.98 14.25 -6.24
C TYR A 96 7.38 14.03 -7.71
N ARG A 97 7.73 15.11 -8.43
CA ARG A 97 8.05 15.01 -9.86
C ARG A 97 9.37 14.27 -10.10
N ASP A 98 10.42 14.66 -9.37
CA ASP A 98 11.80 14.31 -9.68
C ASP A 98 12.25 13.02 -8.97
N ASN A 99 11.75 12.74 -7.77
CA ASN A 99 12.25 11.64 -6.93
C ASN A 99 11.22 10.52 -6.69
N PHE A 100 9.92 10.80 -6.81
CA PHE A 100 8.88 9.78 -6.61
C PHE A 100 8.64 8.96 -7.89
N HIS A 101 9.33 7.83 -8.04
CA HIS A 101 9.22 6.95 -9.22
C HIS A 101 8.26 5.77 -9.03
N PHE A 102 7.25 5.94 -8.19
CA PHE A 102 6.23 4.93 -7.89
C PHE A 102 4.81 5.43 -8.16
N LYS A 103 4.64 6.35 -9.13
CA LYS A 103 3.33 6.95 -9.48
C LYS A 103 2.35 5.88 -9.94
N VAL A 104 2.82 4.91 -10.72
CA VAL A 104 2.02 3.75 -11.17
C VAL A 104 1.55 2.93 -9.98
N LEU A 105 2.48 2.52 -9.12
CA LEU A 105 2.18 1.63 -7.99
C LEU A 105 1.21 2.31 -7.02
N HIS A 106 1.48 3.56 -6.66
CA HIS A 106 0.63 4.33 -5.76
C HIS A 106 -0.80 4.46 -6.30
N PHE A 107 -0.94 4.86 -7.57
CA PHE A 107 -2.26 5.00 -8.19
C PHE A 107 -3.02 3.67 -8.21
N LEU A 108 -2.39 2.60 -8.68
CA LEU A 108 -3.04 1.30 -8.80
C LEU A 108 -3.39 0.70 -7.44
N LEU A 109 -2.57 0.87 -6.41
CA LEU A 109 -2.89 0.44 -5.04
C LEU A 109 -4.10 1.22 -4.49
N THR A 110 -4.09 2.55 -4.56
CA THR A 110 -5.22 3.37 -4.09
C THR A 110 -6.53 2.97 -4.78
N ASP A 111 -6.47 2.81 -6.10
CA ASP A 111 -7.61 2.46 -6.94
C ASP A 111 -8.08 1.00 -6.73
N ALA A 112 -7.16 0.06 -6.48
CA ALA A 112 -7.47 -1.32 -6.12
C ALA A 112 -8.22 -1.40 -4.78
N LEU A 113 -7.74 -0.69 -3.75
CA LEU A 113 -8.40 -0.66 -2.45
C LEU A 113 -9.81 -0.04 -2.55
N ALA A 114 -9.98 1.03 -3.32
CA ALA A 114 -11.29 1.60 -3.59
C ALA A 114 -12.23 0.60 -4.27
N THR A 115 -11.73 -0.16 -5.25
CA THR A 115 -12.50 -1.19 -5.95
C THR A 115 -12.91 -2.33 -5.03
N LEU A 116 -12.00 -2.83 -4.18
CA LEU A 116 -12.30 -3.88 -3.22
C LEU A 116 -13.36 -3.44 -2.20
N ARG A 117 -13.25 -2.22 -1.66
CA ARG A 117 -14.26 -1.67 -0.75
C ARG A 117 -15.62 -1.52 -1.43
N GLY A 118 -15.65 -1.07 -2.69
CA GLY A 118 -16.88 -0.97 -3.46
C GLY A 118 -17.56 -2.33 -3.69
N ALA A 119 -16.76 -3.37 -3.95
CA ALA A 119 -17.26 -4.73 -4.18
C ALA A 119 -17.73 -5.43 -2.90
N GLN A 120 -17.06 -5.20 -1.76
CA GLN A 120 -17.35 -5.87 -0.49
C GLN A 120 -18.40 -5.14 0.37
N GLY A 121 -18.77 -3.91 0.00
CA GLY A 121 -19.63 -3.03 0.77
C GLY A 121 -18.91 -2.33 1.92
N PRO A 122 -19.56 -1.37 2.61
CA PRO A 122 -18.95 -0.62 3.70
C PRO A 122 -18.66 -1.57 4.87
N ARG A 123 -17.38 -1.93 5.04
CA ARG A 123 -16.88 -2.75 6.14
C ARG A 123 -15.68 -2.06 6.78
N CYS A 124 -15.66 -2.10 8.11
CA CYS A 124 -14.49 -1.71 8.88
C CYS A 124 -13.85 -2.98 9.46
N HIS A 125 -12.54 -2.95 9.61
CA HIS A 125 -11.74 -4.06 10.10
C HIS A 125 -11.00 -3.64 11.37
N ARG A 126 -11.02 -4.50 12.38
CA ARG A 126 -10.09 -4.43 13.50
C ARG A 126 -8.83 -5.20 13.13
N VAL A 127 -7.71 -4.50 13.04
CA VAL A 127 -6.44 -5.07 12.57
C VAL A 127 -5.28 -4.71 13.50
N PHE A 128 -4.22 -5.50 13.41
CA PHE A 128 -3.03 -5.41 14.25
C PHE A 128 -1.78 -5.25 13.39
N ARG A 129 -0.88 -4.37 13.81
CA ARG A 129 0.40 -4.14 13.13
C ARG A 129 1.52 -4.06 14.17
N GLY A 130 2.45 -5.00 14.11
CA GLY A 130 3.71 -4.94 14.84
C GLY A 130 4.77 -4.16 14.08
N VAL A 131 5.60 -3.42 14.81
CA VAL A 131 6.77 -2.71 14.28
C VAL A 131 7.99 -3.07 15.12
N ARG A 132 9.07 -3.48 14.45
CA ARG A 132 10.35 -3.82 15.07
C ARG A 132 11.33 -2.64 15.00
N GLY A 133 12.09 -2.43 16.06
CA GLY A 133 13.20 -1.47 16.12
C GLY A 133 12.79 0.00 16.18
N VAL A 134 11.49 0.30 16.28
CA VAL A 134 10.96 1.66 16.39
C VAL A 134 9.92 1.72 17.50
N ARG A 135 10.09 2.69 18.40
CA ARG A 135 9.09 3.06 19.40
C ARG A 135 8.45 4.37 18.99
N PHE A 136 7.14 4.45 19.14
CA PHE A 136 6.35 5.64 18.81
C PHE A 136 5.90 6.37 20.06
N GLU A 137 5.70 7.67 19.96
CA GLU A 137 5.14 8.51 21.01
C GLU A 137 3.88 9.22 20.51
N ALA A 138 2.80 9.15 21.30
CA ALA A 138 1.55 9.86 21.08
C ALA A 138 0.81 10.03 22.40
N ARG A 139 -0.10 10.99 22.46
CA ARG A 139 -1.00 11.25 23.59
C ARG A 139 -2.42 10.82 23.24
N PRO A 140 -3.21 10.39 24.25
CA PRO A 140 -4.64 10.18 24.05
C PRO A 140 -5.30 11.44 23.47
N GLY A 141 -6.00 11.29 22.34
CA GLY A 141 -6.65 12.39 21.63
C GLY A 141 -5.86 12.96 20.45
N ASP A 142 -4.60 12.56 20.26
CA ASP A 142 -3.84 12.98 19.08
C ASP A 142 -4.48 12.44 17.79
N THR A 143 -4.54 13.29 16.76
CA THR A 143 -4.89 12.85 15.41
C THR A 143 -3.61 12.45 14.69
N VAL A 144 -3.56 11.20 14.23
CA VAL A 144 -2.35 10.61 13.65
C VAL A 144 -2.66 9.96 12.31
N ARG A 145 -1.65 9.89 11.44
CA ARG A 145 -1.73 9.24 10.13
C ARG A 145 -0.42 8.54 9.82
N PHE A 146 -0.49 7.35 9.22
CA PHE A 146 0.72 6.61 8.87
C PHE A 146 1.54 7.29 7.78
N GLY A 147 0.90 7.96 6.81
CA GLY A 147 1.60 8.65 5.72
C GLY A 147 2.30 7.72 4.72
N HIS A 148 1.85 6.47 4.66
CA HIS A 148 2.24 5.46 3.67
C HIS A 148 1.20 4.33 3.68
N PHE A 149 1.31 3.39 2.75
CA PHE A 149 0.49 2.20 2.80
C PHE A 149 0.91 1.33 3.99
N ALA A 150 -0.03 1.09 4.91
CA ALA A 150 0.25 0.35 6.13
C ALA A 150 -0.37 -1.05 6.06
N SER A 151 0.50 -2.05 6.01
CA SER A 151 0.10 -3.45 6.15
C SER A 151 -0.26 -3.75 7.60
N ALA A 152 -1.44 -4.30 7.83
CA ALA A 152 -1.87 -4.80 9.12
C ALA A 152 -2.55 -6.17 8.93
N SER A 153 -2.73 -6.94 9.99
CA SER A 153 -3.36 -8.25 9.91
C SER A 153 -4.64 -8.32 10.71
N LEU A 154 -5.60 -9.12 10.25
CA LEU A 154 -6.76 -9.53 11.05
C LEU A 154 -6.37 -10.43 12.23
N ARG A 155 -5.18 -11.06 12.19
CA ARG A 155 -4.66 -11.94 13.24
C ARG A 155 -3.62 -11.24 14.08
N ASN A 156 -3.87 -11.16 15.38
CA ASN A 156 -2.92 -10.58 16.33
C ASN A 156 -1.58 -11.33 16.32
N GLU A 157 -1.57 -12.67 16.28
CA GLU A 157 -0.32 -13.44 16.36
C GLU A 157 0.60 -13.21 15.17
N SER A 158 0.03 -13.08 13.96
CA SER A 158 0.82 -12.79 12.76
C SER A 158 1.54 -11.45 12.88
N SER A 159 0.88 -10.45 13.50
CA SER A 159 1.45 -9.11 13.69
C SER A 159 2.66 -9.11 14.62
N TRP A 160 2.71 -10.01 15.62
CA TRP A 160 3.80 -10.11 16.58
C TRP A 160 5.09 -10.62 15.95
N SER A 161 4.99 -11.43 14.88
CA SER A 161 6.16 -11.89 14.14
C SER A 161 6.94 -10.73 13.48
N PHE A 162 6.25 -9.63 13.16
CA PHE A 162 6.85 -8.43 12.56
C PHE A 162 7.50 -7.48 13.57
N GLY A 163 7.27 -7.67 14.88
CA GLY A 163 7.91 -6.90 15.95
C GLY A 163 6.98 -6.58 17.10
N THR A 164 7.56 -6.45 18.29
CA THR A 164 6.83 -6.15 19.55
C THR A 164 7.30 -4.85 20.20
N ASP A 165 8.22 -4.11 19.57
CA ASP A 165 8.71 -2.83 20.09
C ASP A 165 7.63 -1.74 20.06
N ALA A 166 6.73 -1.83 19.08
CA ALA A 166 5.46 -1.12 19.05
C ALA A 166 4.38 -1.97 18.37
N VAL A 167 3.16 -1.92 18.91
CA VAL A 167 2.00 -2.62 18.35
C VAL A 167 0.87 -1.62 18.18
N PHE A 168 0.30 -1.55 16.97
CA PHE A 168 -0.89 -0.78 16.68
C PHE A 168 -2.09 -1.73 16.62
N GLN A 169 -3.14 -1.40 17.35
CA GLN A 169 -4.48 -1.90 17.10
C GLN A 169 -5.27 -0.80 16.41
N VAL A 170 -5.79 -1.09 15.21
CA VAL A 170 -6.44 -0.08 14.35
C VAL A 170 -7.81 -0.59 13.95
N ASP A 171 -8.84 0.23 14.19
CA ASP A 171 -10.15 0.05 13.58
C ASP A 171 -10.18 0.87 12.27
N THR A 172 -10.06 0.22 11.12
CA THR A 172 -9.92 0.87 9.80
C THR A 172 -11.15 0.63 8.92
N CYS A 173 -11.70 1.70 8.34
CA CYS A 173 -12.79 1.64 7.35
C CYS A 173 -12.29 1.95 5.91
N GLN A 174 -11.02 2.33 5.78
CA GLN A 174 -10.38 2.60 4.49
C GLN A 174 -9.48 1.43 4.05
N GLY A 175 -9.09 0.55 4.97
CA GLY A 175 -8.36 -0.67 4.64
C GLY A 175 -9.23 -1.66 3.87
N ALA A 176 -8.58 -2.47 3.04
CA ALA A 176 -9.24 -3.62 2.40
C ALA A 176 -8.42 -4.89 2.64
N ALA A 177 -9.11 -6.01 2.83
CA ALA A 177 -8.46 -7.32 2.89
C ALA A 177 -7.90 -7.69 1.51
N ILE A 178 -6.61 -8.04 1.45
CA ILE A 178 -5.88 -8.34 0.21
C ILE A 178 -5.32 -9.76 0.19
N ARG A 179 -5.82 -10.63 1.09
CA ARG A 179 -5.42 -12.05 1.19
C ARG A 179 -5.33 -12.76 -0.16
N ASP A 180 -6.31 -12.57 -1.01
CA ASP A 180 -6.42 -13.25 -2.32
C ASP A 180 -5.46 -12.65 -3.38
N PHE A 181 -4.83 -11.52 -3.06
CA PHE A 181 -3.88 -10.79 -3.91
C PHE A 181 -2.53 -10.60 -3.21
N SER A 182 -2.16 -11.55 -2.35
CA SER A 182 -0.90 -11.54 -1.61
C SER A 182 -0.04 -12.78 -1.90
N PHE A 183 1.28 -12.61 -1.91
CA PHE A 183 2.23 -13.73 -1.87
C PHE A 183 2.20 -14.47 -0.53
N PHE A 184 1.67 -13.85 0.52
CA PHE A 184 1.56 -14.43 1.86
C PHE A 184 0.09 -14.45 2.35
N PRO A 185 -0.80 -15.27 1.73
CA PRO A 185 -2.21 -15.30 2.13
C PRO A 185 -2.48 -15.68 3.60
N HIS A 186 -1.50 -16.30 4.26
CA HIS A 186 -1.61 -16.69 5.67
C HIS A 186 -1.46 -15.52 6.64
N GLU A 187 -0.98 -14.36 6.17
CA GLU A 187 -0.87 -13.14 6.97
C GLU A 187 -2.22 -12.45 7.17
N ASP A 188 -3.27 -12.84 6.44
CA ASP A 188 -4.60 -12.21 6.47
C ASP A 188 -4.51 -10.67 6.41
N GLU A 189 -3.69 -10.20 5.46
CA GLU A 189 -3.31 -8.80 5.34
C GLU A 189 -4.51 -7.92 4.95
N VAL A 190 -4.66 -6.83 5.70
CA VAL A 190 -5.47 -5.67 5.38
C VAL A 190 -4.52 -4.51 5.10
N LEU A 191 -4.58 -4.00 3.86
CA LEU A 191 -3.76 -2.88 3.44
C LEU A 191 -4.53 -1.57 3.65
N ILE A 192 -3.94 -0.66 4.43
CA ILE A 192 -4.51 0.66 4.78
C ILE A 192 -3.86 1.73 3.89
N PRO A 193 -4.62 2.60 3.21
CA PRO A 193 -4.08 3.66 2.37
C PRO A 193 -3.38 4.78 3.19
N PRO A 194 -2.58 5.65 2.55
CA PRO A 194 -1.79 6.68 3.24
C PRO A 194 -2.60 7.90 3.76
N PHE A 195 -3.90 8.00 3.46
CA PHE A 195 -4.77 9.15 3.76
C PHE A 195 -5.78 8.90 4.86
#